data_AF-A0A9P8J6C4-F1
#
_entry.id   AF-A0A9P8J6C4-F1
#
_cell.length_a   1.000
_cell.length_b   1.000
_cell.length_c   1.000
_cell.angle_alpha   90.00
_cell.angle_beta   90.00
_cell.angle_gamma   90.00
#
_symmetry.space_group_name_H-M   'P 1'
#
loop_
_entity.id
_entity.type
_entity.pdbx_description
1 polymer ?
#
loop_
_entity_poly.entity_id
_entity_poly.type
_entity_poly.pdbx_seq_one_letter_code
_entity_poly.pdbx_strand_id
1 'polypeptide(L)'
;MADLATILGTDRFPPVFDAITAHLTIQDIIALTRTCRALTPLYQKLVNRGAWDINDRLKRFVADPLGFRKRLAEVDGIISGSFALQFLDRVH
;
A
#
# COMPACT_ATOMS: atom_id res chain seq x y z
N MET A 1 -0.15 -10.44 26.82
CA MET A 1 0.04 -10.95 25.44
C MET A 1 -0.77 -10.04 24.54
N ALA A 2 -0.17 -9.35 23.57
CA ALA A 2 -0.92 -8.49 22.64
C ALA A 2 -1.54 -9.37 21.55
N ASP A 3 -2.84 -9.22 21.30
CA ASP A 3 -3.52 -9.94 20.22
C ASP A 3 -3.29 -9.26 18.86
N LEU A 4 -3.64 -9.96 17.78
CA LEU A 4 -3.47 -9.47 16.41
C LEU A 4 -4.23 -8.16 16.16
N ALA A 5 -5.42 -8.01 16.75
CA ALA A 5 -6.21 -6.80 16.64
C ALA A 5 -5.51 -5.59 17.26
N THR A 6 -4.83 -5.78 18.40
CA THR A 6 -4.04 -4.75 19.06
C THR A 6 -2.80 -4.40 18.25
N ILE A 7 -2.11 -5.40 17.68
CA ILE A 7 -0.90 -5.20 16.87
C ILE A 7 -1.23 -4.40 15.60
N LEU A 8 -2.29 -4.79 14.88
CA LEU A 8 -2.64 -4.17 13.61
C LEU A 8 -3.47 -2.88 13.78
N GLY A 9 -4.35 -2.85 14.78
CA GLY A 9 -5.27 -1.74 15.04
C GLY A 9 -4.63 -0.52 15.73
N THR A 10 -3.46 -0.66 16.35
CA THR A 10 -2.78 0.44 17.07
C THR A 10 -1.42 0.79 16.45
N ASP A 11 -0.92 2.01 16.69
CA ASP A 11 0.42 2.43 16.23
C ASP A 11 1.55 2.04 17.19
N ARG A 12 1.26 1.14 18.14
CA ARG A 12 2.18 0.79 19.22
C ARG A 12 3.34 -0.12 18.79
N PHE A 13 3.19 -0.83 17.67
CA PHE A 13 4.18 -1.82 17.20
C PHE A 13 4.54 -1.62 15.72
N PRO A 14 5.16 -0.49 15.31
CA PRO A 14 5.41 -0.20 13.90
C PRO A 14 6.21 -1.29 13.16
N PRO A 15 7.34 -1.81 13.69
CA PRO A 15 8.12 -2.82 12.95
C PRO A 15 7.38 -4.14 12.75
N VAL A 16 6.58 -4.56 13.74
CA VAL A 16 5.78 -5.79 13.66
C VAL A 16 4.62 -5.60 12.69
N PHE A 17 3.97 -4.43 12.74
CA PHE A 17 2.93 -4.05 11.80
C PHE A 17 3.46 -4.09 10.36
N ASP A 18 4.61 -3.47 10.10
CA ASP A 18 5.19 -3.39 8.76
C ASP A 18 5.60 -4.79 8.26
N ALA A 19 6.22 -5.61 9.11
CA ALA A 19 6.58 -6.99 8.77
C ALA A 19 5.36 -7.86 8.42
N ILE A 20 4.28 -7.79 9.20
CA ILE A 20 3.06 -8.55 8.91
C ILE A 20 2.42 -8.06 7.61
N THR A 21 2.22 -6.74 7.48
CA THR A 21 1.49 -6.15 6.36
C THR A 21 2.27 -6.16 5.04
N ALA A 22 3.59 -6.39 5.07
CA ALA A 22 4.40 -6.64 3.88
C ALA A 22 4.05 -7.95 3.17
N HIS A 23 3.47 -8.92 3.89
CA HIS A 23 3.06 -10.21 3.34
C HIS A 23 1.56 -10.31 3.01
N LEU A 24 0.81 -9.23 3.22
CA LEU A 24 -0.63 -9.21 2.95
C LEU A 24 -0.93 -8.58 1.59
N THR A 25 -1.65 -9.32 0.76
CA THR A 25 -2.23 -8.78 -0.47
C THR A 25 -3.33 -7.77 -0.13
N ILE A 26 -3.78 -7.01 -1.12
CA ILE A 26 -4.94 -6.12 -0.94
C ILE A 26 -6.20 -6.91 -0.55
N GLN A 27 -6.34 -8.14 -1.05
CA GLN A 27 -7.47 -9.02 -0.72
C GLN A 27 -7.43 -9.42 0.76
N ASP A 28 -6.24 -9.77 1.28
CA ASP A 28 -6.07 -10.12 2.70
C ASP A 28 -6.38 -8.94 3.62
N ILE A 29 -5.96 -7.73 3.23
CA ILE A 29 -6.25 -6.50 4.00
C ILE A 29 -7.76 -6.26 4.07
N ILE A 30 -8.46 -6.37 2.94
CA ILE A 30 -9.92 -6.18 2.88
C ILE A 30 -10.63 -7.28 3.67
N ALA A 31 -10.14 -8.53 3.61
CA ALA A 31 -10.71 -9.61 4.40
C ALA A 31 -10.56 -9.31 5.91
N LEU A 32 -9.37 -8.90 6.35
CA LEU A 32 -9.09 -8.55 7.74
C LEU A 32 -9.97 -7.41 8.27
N THR A 33 -10.20 -6.36 7.48
CA THR A 33 -11.07 -5.24 7.89
C THR A 33 -12.52 -5.65 8.14
N ARG A 34 -12.94 -6.78 7.55
CA ARG A 34 -14.27 -7.38 7.69
C ARG A 34 -14.37 -8.42 8.82
N THR A 35 -13.24 -8.87 9.37
CA THR A 35 -13.24 -9.85 10.48
C THR A 35 -13.59 -9.22 11.83
N CYS A 36 -13.10 -8.01 12.11
CA CYS A 36 -13.24 -7.36 13.40
C CYS A 36 -13.30 -5.83 13.25
N ARG A 37 -14.15 -5.18 14.05
CA ARG A 37 -14.33 -3.72 14.05
C ARG A 37 -13.04 -2.95 14.38
N ALA A 38 -12.18 -3.52 15.22
CA ALA A 38 -10.88 -2.92 15.54
C ALA A 38 -9.93 -2.83 14.31
N LEU A 39 -10.14 -3.69 13.30
CA LEU A 39 -9.34 -3.74 12.08
C LEU A 39 -9.96 -2.97 10.90
N THR A 40 -11.17 -2.44 11.06
CA THR A 40 -11.80 -1.57 10.05
C THR A 40 -10.89 -0.45 9.53
N PRO A 41 -10.10 0.27 10.35
CA PRO A 41 -9.22 1.33 9.85
C PRO A 41 -7.93 0.84 9.18
N LEU A 42 -7.66 -0.48 9.12
CA LEU A 42 -6.39 -1.03 8.64
C LEU A 42 -6.05 -0.59 7.20
N TYR A 43 -7.04 -0.59 6.31
CA TYR A 43 -6.85 -0.13 4.92
C TYR A 43 -6.39 1.32 4.87
N GLN A 44 -7.10 2.23 5.55
CA GLN A 44 -6.77 3.65 5.56
C GLN A 44 -5.41 3.90 6.21
N LYS A 45 -5.07 3.13 7.25
CA LYS A 45 -3.76 3.18 7.90
C LYS A 45 -2.62 2.82 6.93
N LEU A 46 -2.80 1.79 6.11
CA LEU A 46 -1.82 1.42 5.08
C LEU A 46 -1.70 2.48 3.99
N VAL A 47 -2.82 3.06 3.53
CA VAL A 47 -2.82 4.19 2.58
C VAL A 47 -2.01 5.36 3.16
N ASN A 48 -2.28 5.75 4.42
CA ASN A 48 -1.59 6.84 5.09
C ASN A 48 -0.09 6.56 5.31
N ARG A 49 0.30 5.28 5.38
CA ARG A 49 1.70 4.84 5.48
C ARG A 49 2.39 4.67 4.12
N GLY A 50 1.74 5.03 3.03
CA GLY A 50 2.36 5.02 1.69
C GLY A 50 2.39 3.64 1.03
N ALA A 51 1.54 2.70 1.44
CA ALA A 51 1.46 1.36 0.83
C ALA A 51 1.18 1.38 -0.68
N TRP A 52 0.62 2.48 -1.19
CA TRP A 52 0.40 2.76 -2.62
C TRP A 52 1.01 4.11 -3.02
N ASP A 53 2.26 4.39 -2.62
CA ASP A 53 3.01 5.52 -3.16
C ASP A 53 3.54 5.19 -4.56
N ILE A 54 2.83 5.70 -5.57
CA ILE A 54 3.21 5.54 -6.98
C ILE A 54 4.59 6.14 -7.29
N ASN A 55 4.99 7.23 -6.63
CA ASN A 55 6.27 7.87 -6.89
C ASN A 55 7.40 6.97 -6.40
N ASP A 56 7.23 6.34 -5.23
CA ASP A 56 8.23 5.40 -4.72
C ASP A 56 8.37 4.17 -5.61
N ARG A 57 7.25 3.61 -6.08
CA ARG A 57 7.25 2.49 -7.04
C ARG A 57 7.98 2.84 -8.34
N LEU A 58 7.78 4.05 -8.83
CA LEU A 58 8.37 4.53 -10.09
C LEU A 58 9.88 4.77 -10.02
N LYS A 59 10.46 5.04 -8.83
CA LYS A 59 11.92 5.28 -8.68
C LYS A 59 12.79 4.15 -9.22
N ARG A 60 12.25 2.93 -9.31
CA ARG A 60 12.94 1.76 -9.86
C ARG A 60 13.15 1.84 -11.38
N PHE A 61 12.36 2.67 -12.07
CA PHE A 61 12.32 2.75 -13.53
C PHE A 61 12.69 4.14 -14.05
N VAL A 62 12.43 5.19 -13.27
CA VAL A 62 12.66 6.58 -13.68
C VAL A 62 13.35 7.36 -12.56
N ALA A 63 14.27 8.25 -12.93
CA ALA A 63 15.02 9.07 -11.99
C ALA A 63 14.15 10.15 -11.32
N ASP A 64 13.19 10.73 -12.06
CA ASP A 64 12.23 11.72 -11.56
C ASP A 64 10.79 11.24 -11.78
N PRO A 65 10.21 10.49 -10.80
CA PRO A 65 8.82 10.05 -10.86
C PRO A 65 7.79 11.18 -11.00
N LEU A 66 8.04 12.33 -10.36
CA LEU A 66 7.11 13.46 -10.39
C LEU A 66 7.11 14.13 -11.76
N GLY A 67 8.30 14.39 -12.32
CA GLY A 67 8.46 14.89 -13.68
C GLY A 67 7.87 13.95 -14.72
N PHE A 68 8.12 12.64 -14.58
CA PHE A 68 7.52 11.62 -15.45
C PHE A 68 5.99 11.67 -15.43
N ARG A 69 5.38 11.73 -14.24
CA ARG A 69 3.91 11.83 -14.12
C ARG A 69 3.34 13.14 -14.64
N LYS A 70 4.07 14.25 -14.47
CA LYS A 70 3.68 15.53 -15.05
C LYS A 70 3.61 15.44 -16.58
N ARG A 71 4.62 14.81 -17.20
CA ARG A 71 4.63 14.56 -18.65
C ARG A 71 3.51 13.61 -19.10
N LEU A 72 3.23 12.54 -18.35
CA LEU A 72 2.08 11.67 -18.60
C LEU A 72 0.76 12.47 -18.63
N ALA A 73 0.55 13.36 -17.66
CA ALA A 73 -0.64 14.19 -17.61
C ALA A 73 -0.75 15.17 -18.79
N GLU A 74 0.36 15.71 -19.28
CA GLU A 74 0.39 16.62 -20.45
C GLU A 74 -0.05 15.93 -21.75
N VAL A 75 0.04 14.59 -21.82
CA VAL A 75 -0.26 13.80 -23.03
C VAL A 75 -1.45 12.85 -22.87
N ASP A 76 -2.24 13.02 -21.80
CA ASP A 76 -3.31 12.08 -21.41
C ASP A 76 -2.84 10.62 -21.33
N GLY A 77 -1.57 10.43 -20.98
CA GLY A 77 -0.94 9.14 -20.91
C GLY A 77 -1.34 8.38 -19.64
N ILE A 78 -1.54 7.07 -19.79
CA ILE A 78 -1.91 6.18 -18.70
C ILE A 78 -0.80 5.15 -18.43
N ILE A 79 -0.62 4.80 -17.16
CA ILE A 79 0.21 3.66 -16.76
C ILE A 79 -0.70 2.44 -16.69
N SER A 80 -0.39 1.41 -17.46
CA SER A 80 -1.23 0.21 -17.60
C SER A 80 -0.40 -1.08 -17.58
N GLY A 81 -1.08 -2.22 -17.76
CA GLY A 81 -0.43 -3.53 -17.85
C GLY A 81 0.11 -4.04 -16.52
N SER A 82 1.19 -4.81 -16.59
CA SER A 82 1.77 -5.53 -15.44
C SER A 82 2.17 -4.60 -14.30
N PHE A 83 2.70 -3.42 -14.61
CA PHE A 83 3.06 -2.43 -13.60
C PHE A 83 1.85 -2.04 -12.75
N ALA A 84 0.72 -1.70 -13.39
CA ALA A 84 -0.49 -1.27 -12.68
C ALA A 84 -1.05 -2.39 -11.80
N LEU A 85 -1.09 -3.63 -12.32
CA LEU A 85 -1.55 -4.79 -11.57
C LEU A 85 -0.67 -5.06 -10.34
N GLN A 86 0.65 -5.09 -10.52
CA GLN A 86 1.59 -5.34 -9.42
C GLN A 86 1.57 -4.23 -8.37
N PHE A 87 1.43 -2.97 -8.81
CA PHE A 87 1.30 -1.83 -7.91
C PHE A 87 0.04 -1.94 -7.04
N LEU A 88 -1.10 -2.25 -7.63
CA LEU A 88 -2.36 -2.40 -6.89
C LEU A 88 -2.33 -3.59 -5.94
N ASP A 89 -1.74 -4.72 -6.37
CA ASP A 89 -1.63 -5.94 -5.59
C ASP A 89 -0.51 -5.90 -4.53
N ARG A 90 0.29 -4.82 -4.52
CA ARG A 90 1.45 -4.63 -3.62
C ARG A 90 2.51 -5.73 -3.77
N VAL A 91 2.66 -6.27 -4.98
CA VAL A 91 3.69 -7.25 -5.32
C VAL A 91 4.94 -6.53 -5.77
N HIS A 92 6.09 -6.88 -5.18
CA HIS A 92 7.35 -6.17 -5.41
C HIS A 92 8.03 -6.49 -6.73
#